data_AF-A0A6H1ZKF9-F1
#
_entry.id   AF-A0A6H1ZKF9-F1
#
_cell.length_a   1.000
_cell.length_b   1.000
_cell.length_c   1.000
_cell.angle_alpha   90.00
_cell.angle_beta   90.00
_cell.angle_gamma   90.00
#
_symmetry.space_group_name_H-M   'P 1'
#
loop_
_entity.id
_entity.type
_entity.pdbx_description
1 polymer ?
#
loop_
_entity_poly.entity_id
_entity_poly.type
_entity_poly.pdbx_seq_one_letter_code
_entity_poly.pdbx_strand_id
1 'polypeptide(L)'
;MSKEHEILFPEAKVGDIIIKPWSFGMLFKISDVLGSIIDKAEKRNILQDFEKETTTYVLMAKLFSLAGPELLSIISLTINMSQSEVEAFDMATGIKIALIIFNQNKDMIMNSIKNVFSVSLGEKEEAQE
;
A
#
# COMPACT_ATOMS: atom_id res chain seq x y z
N MET A 1 32.08 -22.81 0.89
CA MET A 1 31.19 -22.22 -0.13
C MET A 1 29.99 -21.66 0.59
N SER A 2 29.96 -20.35 0.77
CA SER A 2 28.86 -19.62 1.38
C SER A 2 27.65 -19.75 0.47
N LYS A 3 26.58 -20.40 0.93
CA LYS A 3 25.28 -20.35 0.24
C LYS A 3 24.77 -18.92 0.41
N GLU A 4 25.06 -18.06 -0.56
CA GLU A 4 24.32 -16.81 -0.75
C GLU A 4 22.84 -17.19 -0.80
N HIS A 5 22.13 -16.88 0.29
CA HIS A 5 20.69 -16.93 0.29
C HIS A 5 20.28 -15.75 -0.59
N GLU A 6 20.06 -15.97 -1.88
CA GLU A 6 19.30 -15.03 -2.69
C GLU A 6 17.97 -14.84 -1.96
N ILE A 7 17.80 -13.65 -1.36
CA ILE A 7 16.50 -13.20 -0.88
C ILE A 7 15.68 -12.95 -2.14
N LEU A 8 15.08 -14.02 -2.65
CA LEU A 8 14.10 -13.96 -3.73
C LEU A 8 12.84 -13.35 -3.12
N PHE A 9 12.71 -12.04 -3.21
CA PHE A 9 11.45 -11.36 -2.96
C PHE A 9 10.43 -11.94 -3.96
N PRO A 10 9.45 -12.75 -3.53
CA PRO A 10 8.68 -13.58 -4.46
C PRO A 10 7.79 -12.68 -5.29
N GLU A 11 8.04 -12.65 -6.60
CA GLU A 11 7.13 -12.07 -7.58
C GLU A 11 5.78 -12.79 -7.50
N ALA A 12 4.70 -12.03 -7.56
CA ALA A 12 3.35 -12.56 -7.57
C ALA A 12 2.71 -12.36 -8.94
N LYS A 13 1.79 -13.26 -9.33
CA LYS A 13 1.11 -13.20 -10.63
C LYS A 13 -0.40 -13.11 -10.45
N VAL A 14 -1.03 -12.24 -11.24
CA VAL A 14 -2.49 -12.15 -11.40
C VAL A 14 -2.80 -12.23 -12.88
N GLY A 15 -3.18 -13.42 -13.37
CA GLY A 15 -3.22 -13.67 -14.81
C GLY A 15 -1.83 -13.47 -15.43
N ASP A 16 -1.75 -12.59 -16.42
CA ASP A 16 -0.51 -12.23 -17.11
C ASP A 16 0.26 -11.07 -16.45
N ILE A 17 -0.27 -10.49 -15.37
CA ILE A 17 0.34 -9.35 -14.67
C ILE A 17 1.33 -9.88 -13.63
N ILE A 18 2.57 -9.38 -13.70
CA ILE A 18 3.63 -9.68 -12.73
C ILE A 18 3.73 -8.51 -11.74
N ILE A 19 3.62 -8.81 -10.45
CA ILE A 19 3.71 -7.83 -9.36
C ILE A 19 5.00 -8.10 -8.61
N LYS A 20 5.91 -7.12 -8.68
CA LYS A 20 7.20 -7.18 -8.00
C LYS A 20 7.15 -6.39 -6.70
N PRO A 21 7.80 -6.89 -5.63
CA PRO A 21 8.00 -6.11 -4.41
C PRO A 21 8.72 -4.79 -4.70
N TRP A 22 8.45 -3.77 -3.90
CA TRP A 22 9.00 -2.45 -4.16
C TRP A 22 10.49 -2.42 -3.89
N SER A 23 11.25 -1.97 -4.89
CA SER A 23 12.65 -1.62 -4.71
C SER A 23 12.77 -0.29 -3.97
N PHE A 24 13.95 -0.02 -3.41
CA PHE A 24 14.24 1.27 -2.77
C PHE A 24 13.92 2.47 -3.68
N GLY A 25 14.26 2.38 -4.98
CA GLY A 25 13.93 3.44 -5.95
C GLY A 25 12.44 3.60 -6.22
N MET A 26 11.64 2.53 -6.11
CA MET A 26 10.18 2.63 -6.21
C MET A 26 9.60 3.43 -5.04
N LEU A 27 10.19 3.33 -3.85
CA LEU A 27 9.69 4.03 -2.65
C LEU A 27 9.61 5.54 -2.83
N PHE A 28 10.63 6.15 -3.46
CA PHE A 28 10.61 7.58 -3.76
C PHE A 28 9.53 7.98 -4.75
N LYS A 29 9.13 7.07 -5.66
CA LYS A 29 8.08 7.35 -6.64
C LYS A 29 6.69 7.30 -6.03
N ILE A 30 6.51 6.46 -5.00
CA ILE A 30 5.21 6.24 -4.37
C ILE A 30 5.05 6.97 -3.04
N SER A 31 6.11 7.51 -2.43
CA SER A 31 6.08 8.04 -1.06
C SER A 31 4.99 9.09 -0.87
N ASP A 32 4.89 10.03 -1.80
CA ASP A 32 3.95 11.15 -1.70
C ASP A 32 2.51 10.67 -1.87
N VAL A 33 2.32 9.72 -2.80
CA VAL A 33 1.03 9.09 -3.07
C VAL A 33 0.59 8.24 -1.87
N LEU A 34 1.51 7.48 -1.29
CA LEU A 34 1.29 6.65 -0.11
C LEU A 34 0.95 7.52 1.11
N GLY A 35 1.67 8.63 1.32
CA GLY A 35 1.36 9.62 2.35
C GLY A 35 -0.06 10.16 2.20
N SER A 36 -0.47 10.53 0.99
CA SER A 36 -1.83 10.99 0.72
C SER A 36 -2.90 9.94 1.05
N ILE A 37 -2.66 8.66 0.75
CA ILE A 37 -3.57 7.56 1.13
C ILE A 37 -3.67 7.45 2.65
N ILE A 38 -2.53 7.50 3.35
CA ILE A 38 -2.47 7.40 4.81
C ILE A 38 -3.24 8.56 5.47
N ASP A 39 -3.03 9.79 5.02
CA ASP A 39 -3.75 10.97 5.54
C ASP A 39 -5.27 10.87 5.35
N LYS A 40 -5.70 10.39 4.17
CA LYS A 40 -7.13 10.19 3.89
C LYS A 40 -7.70 9.09 4.78
N ALA A 41 -6.96 7.99 4.94
CA ALA A 41 -7.33 6.87 5.79
C ALA A 41 -7.43 7.28 7.27
N GLU A 42 -6.53 8.13 7.75
CA GLU A 42 -6.55 8.70 9.09
C GLU A 42 -7.79 9.56 9.32
N LYS A 43 -8.07 10.50 8.40
CA LYS A 43 -9.25 11.39 8.47
C LYS A 43 -10.59 10.64 8.50
N ARG A 44 -10.61 9.38 8.04
CA ARG A 44 -11.79 8.51 8.05
C ARG A 44 -11.77 7.45 9.14
N ASN A 45 -10.77 7.47 10.03
CA ASN A 45 -10.58 6.49 11.11
C ASN A 45 -10.52 5.04 10.63
N ILE A 46 -9.99 4.79 9.42
CA ILE A 46 -9.86 3.42 8.87
C ILE A 46 -8.46 2.84 9.06
N LEU A 47 -7.47 3.61 9.53
CA LEU A 47 -6.11 3.11 9.77
C LEU A 47 -6.06 1.96 10.77
N GLN A 48 -6.90 1.99 11.80
CA GLN A 48 -6.99 0.91 12.80
C GLN A 48 -7.47 -0.43 12.20
N ASP A 49 -8.16 -0.40 11.06
CA ASP A 49 -8.56 -1.63 10.37
C ASP A 49 -7.38 -2.34 9.67
N PHE A 50 -6.26 -1.64 9.43
CA PHE A 50 -5.04 -2.24 8.87
C PHE A 50 -4.16 -2.96 9.89
N GLU A 51 -4.28 -2.61 11.17
CA GLU A 51 -3.56 -3.30 12.25
C GLU A 51 -4.12 -4.69 12.53
N LYS A 52 -5.36 -4.96 12.10
CA LYS A 52 -5.96 -6.30 12.17
C LYS A 52 -5.18 -7.23 11.24
N GLU A 53 -4.77 -8.38 11.75
CA GLU A 53 -3.84 -9.32 11.06
C GLU A 53 -4.27 -9.71 9.64
N THR A 54 -5.58 -9.66 9.35
CA THR A 54 -6.16 -9.99 8.05
C THR A 54 -6.72 -8.76 7.35
N THR A 55 -5.92 -8.22 6.42
CA THR A 55 -6.42 -7.25 5.44
C THR A 55 -7.43 -7.93 4.52
N THR A 56 -8.67 -7.47 4.55
CA THR A 56 -9.77 -8.08 3.81
C THR A 56 -10.06 -7.36 2.50
N TYR A 57 -10.73 -8.05 1.57
CA TYR A 57 -11.29 -7.46 0.36
C TYR A 57 -12.12 -6.19 0.65
N VAL A 58 -12.88 -6.19 1.75
CA VAL A 58 -13.72 -5.06 2.17
C VAL A 58 -12.86 -3.84 2.53
N LEU A 59 -11.73 -4.03 3.21
CA LEU A 59 -10.82 -2.92 3.55
C LEU A 59 -10.24 -2.29 2.28
N MET A 60 -9.83 -3.12 1.31
CA MET A 60 -9.31 -2.63 0.03
C MET A 60 -10.38 -1.92 -0.80
N ALA A 61 -11.61 -2.44 -0.85
CA ALA A 61 -12.71 -1.76 -1.52
C ALA A 61 -13.02 -0.38 -0.89
N LYS A 62 -12.96 -0.27 0.45
CA LYS A 62 -13.08 1.02 1.15
C LYS A 62 -11.97 1.99 0.76
N LEU A 63 -10.72 1.53 0.61
CA LEU A 63 -9.61 2.36 0.16
C LEU A 63 -9.79 2.83 -1.29
N PHE A 64 -10.24 1.97 -2.20
CA PHE A 64 -10.57 2.37 -3.56
C PHE A 64 -11.64 3.47 -3.58
N SER A 65 -12.65 3.39 -2.72
CA SER A 65 -13.67 4.43 -2.59
C SER A 65 -13.12 5.76 -2.04
N LEU A 66 -12.15 5.69 -1.13
CA LEU A 66 -11.60 6.85 -0.44
C LEU A 66 -10.46 7.54 -1.19
N ALA A 67 -9.57 6.75 -1.78
CA ALA A 67 -8.29 7.15 -2.34
C ALA A 67 -8.03 6.45 -3.69
N GLY A 68 -9.10 6.25 -4.47
CA GLY A 68 -9.05 5.57 -5.77
C GLY A 68 -7.96 6.08 -6.71
N PRO A 69 -7.85 7.40 -6.97
CA PRO A 69 -6.81 7.93 -7.85
C PRO A 69 -5.39 7.62 -7.36
N GLU A 70 -5.13 7.76 -6.06
CA GLU A 70 -3.82 7.46 -5.48
C GLU A 70 -3.51 5.96 -5.55
N LEU A 71 -4.49 5.12 -5.25
CA LEU A 71 -4.33 3.68 -5.30
C LEU A 71 -4.11 3.17 -6.72
N LEU A 72 -4.82 3.72 -7.71
CA LEU A 72 -4.59 3.46 -9.13
C LEU A 72 -3.18 3.88 -9.55
N SER A 73 -2.70 5.02 -9.07
CA SER A 73 -1.33 5.47 -9.32
C SER A 73 -0.30 4.50 -8.74
N ILE A 74 -0.49 4.02 -7.51
CA ILE A 74 0.40 3.01 -6.91
C ILE A 74 0.39 1.72 -7.74
N ILE A 75 -0.78 1.24 -8.17
CA ILE A 75 -0.90 0.03 -8.98
C ILE A 75 -0.16 0.21 -10.31
N SER A 76 -0.46 1.29 -11.04
CA SER A 76 0.16 1.64 -12.32
C SER A 76 1.68 1.67 -12.23
N LEU A 77 2.23 2.33 -11.20
CA LEU A 77 3.67 2.39 -10.95
C LEU A 77 4.24 1.00 -10.64
N THR A 78 3.54 0.20 -9.83
CA THR A 78 4.05 -1.10 -9.37
C THR A 78 4.10 -2.14 -10.48
N ILE A 79 3.09 -2.19 -11.34
CA ILE A 79 3.01 -3.18 -12.44
C ILE A 79 3.55 -2.63 -13.77
N ASN A 80 4.03 -1.39 -13.79
CA ASN A 80 4.57 -0.70 -14.96
C ASN A 80 3.60 -0.69 -16.15
N MET A 81 2.35 -0.32 -15.89
CA MET A 81 1.29 -0.13 -16.90
C MET A 81 0.76 1.30 -16.78
N SER A 82 0.21 1.85 -17.87
CA SER A 82 -0.43 3.18 -17.81
C SER A 82 -1.66 3.17 -16.93
N GLN A 83 -2.02 4.32 -16.35
CA GLN A 83 -3.25 4.43 -15.54
C GLN A 83 -4.50 4.03 -16.33
N SER A 84 -4.59 4.41 -17.61
CA SER A 84 -5.71 4.03 -18.48
C SER A 84 -5.84 2.52 -18.67
N GLU A 85 -4.73 1.79 -18.73
CA GLU A 85 -4.77 0.32 -18.81
C GLU A 85 -5.22 -0.30 -17.48
N VAL A 86 -4.82 0.28 -16.36
CA VAL A 86 -5.24 -0.17 -15.02
C VAL A 86 -6.73 0.11 -14.77
N GLU A 87 -7.23 1.26 -15.23
CA GLU A 87 -8.65 1.64 -15.12
C GLU A 87 -9.57 0.71 -15.92
N ALA A 88 -9.04 0.07 -16.98
CA ALA A 88 -9.78 -0.91 -17.76
C ALA A 88 -9.93 -2.27 -17.04
N PHE A 89 -9.24 -2.49 -15.91
CA PHE A 89 -9.40 -3.71 -15.14
C PHE A 89 -10.78 -3.79 -14.49
N ASP A 90 -11.32 -5.01 -14.41
CA ASP A 90 -12.47 -5.23 -13.55
C ASP A 90 -12.11 -5.00 -12.06
N MET A 91 -13.12 -4.69 -11.26
CA MET A 91 -12.94 -4.37 -9.84
C MET A 91 -12.27 -5.52 -9.06
N ALA A 92 -12.58 -6.78 -9.40
CA ALA A 92 -12.02 -7.94 -8.73
C ALA A 92 -10.50 -8.07 -8.97
N THR A 93 -10.06 -7.77 -10.19
CA THR A 93 -8.65 -7.77 -10.60
C THR A 93 -7.90 -6.63 -9.94
N GLY A 94 -8.46 -5.41 -9.98
CA GLY A 94 -7.88 -4.25 -9.29
C GLY A 94 -7.69 -4.50 -7.79
N ILE A 95 -8.69 -5.08 -7.10
CA ILE A 95 -8.59 -5.39 -5.67
C ILE A 95 -7.57 -6.51 -5.39
N LYS A 96 -7.51 -7.56 -6.22
CA LYS A 96 -6.49 -8.62 -6.07
C LYS A 96 -5.07 -8.05 -6.20
N ILE A 97 -4.83 -7.20 -7.19
CA ILE A 97 -3.54 -6.55 -7.39
C ILE A 97 -3.20 -5.68 -6.17
N ALA A 98 -4.12 -4.84 -5.71
CA ALA A 98 -3.93 -4.00 -4.52
C ALA A 98 -3.59 -4.82 -3.27
N LEU A 99 -4.31 -5.94 -3.04
CA LEU A 99 -4.04 -6.85 -1.91
C LEU A 99 -2.64 -7.45 -1.98
N ILE A 100 -2.21 -7.88 -3.17
CA ILE A 100 -0.88 -8.47 -3.36
C ILE A 100 0.21 -7.42 -3.12
N ILE A 101 0.04 -6.21 -3.68
CA ILE A 101 0.97 -5.10 -3.46
C ILE A 101 1.06 -4.79 -1.96
N PHE A 102 -0.07 -4.68 -1.27
CA PHE A 102 -0.10 -4.45 0.16
C PHE A 102 0.64 -5.56 0.92
N ASN A 103 0.34 -6.82 0.65
CA ASN A 103 0.95 -7.95 1.36
C ASN A 103 2.46 -8.08 1.11
N GLN A 104 2.92 -7.86 -0.12
CA GLN A 104 4.35 -7.88 -0.46
C GLN A 104 5.14 -6.75 0.24
N ASN A 105 4.47 -5.63 0.55
CA ASN A 105 5.11 -4.43 1.12
C ASN A 105 4.57 -4.09 2.51
N LYS A 106 3.93 -5.07 3.19
CA LYS A 106 3.13 -4.84 4.40
C LYS A 106 3.94 -4.18 5.50
N ASP A 107 5.11 -4.73 5.83
CA ASP A 107 5.93 -4.22 6.93
C ASP A 107 6.32 -2.76 6.71
N MET A 108 6.64 -2.40 5.48
CA MET A 108 6.99 -1.02 5.14
C MET A 108 5.79 -0.08 5.25
N ILE A 109 4.64 -0.46 4.69
CA ILE A 109 3.40 0.33 4.77
C ILE A 109 2.98 0.49 6.24
N MET A 110 3.03 -0.58 7.02
CA MET A 110 2.69 -0.56 8.44
C MET A 110 3.68 0.28 9.26
N ASN A 111 4.97 0.30 8.91
CA ASN A 111 5.94 1.19 9.55
C ASN A 111 5.64 2.66 9.24
N SER A 112 5.25 2.98 8.01
CA SER A 112 4.79 4.34 7.66
C SER A 112 3.54 4.74 8.46
N ILE A 113 2.57 3.84 8.61
CA ILE A 113 1.36 4.07 9.41
C ILE A 113 1.69 4.28 10.89
N LYS A 114 2.57 3.45 11.47
CA LYS A 114 3.01 3.58 12.87
C LYS A 114 3.68 4.91 13.14
N ASN A 115 4.50 5.41 12.21
CA ASN A 115 5.13 6.72 12.37
C ASN A 115 4.09 7.85 12.46
N VAL A 116 3.00 7.77 11.71
CA VAL A 116 1.89 8.73 11.82
C VAL A 116 1.23 8.65 13.21
N PHE A 117 0.98 7.43 13.72
CA PHE A 117 0.43 7.26 15.06
C PHE A 117 1.37 7.76 16.18
N SER A 118 2.68 7.52 16.08
CA SER A 118 3.66 8.00 17.05
C SER A 118 3.73 9.53 17.06
N VAL A 119 3.64 10.18 15.90
CA VAL A 119 3.57 11.65 15.81
C VAL A 119 2.25 12.18 16.37
N SER A 120 1.10 11.56 16.03
CA SER A 120 -0.22 11.99 16.52
C SER A 120 -0.39 11.84 18.05
N LEU A 121 0.31 10.89 18.67
CA LEU A 121 0.32 10.73 20.13
C LEU A 121 1.23 11.76 20.82
N GLY A 122 2.40 12.08 20.25
CA GLY A 122 3.30 13.09 20.78
C GLY A 122 2.72 14.52 20.74
N GLU A 123 2.03 14.88 19.66
CA GLU A 123 1.37 16.20 19.54
C GLU A 123 0.20 16.38 20.53
N LYS A 124 -0.43 15.29 20.98
CA LYS A 124 -1.50 15.34 21.98
C LYS A 124 -1.00 15.53 23.41
N GLU A 125 0.24 15.11 23.71
CA GLU A 125 0.86 15.34 25.01
C GLU A 125 1.36 16.78 25.15
N GLU A 126 1.91 17.38 24.09
CA GLU A 126 2.36 18.80 24.11
C GLU A 126 1.20 19.82 24.12
N ALA A 127 0.02 19.46 23.62
CA ALA A 127 -1.17 20.33 23.66
C ALA A 127 -1.89 20.37 25.02
N GLN A 128 -1.39 19.62 26.03
CA GLN A 128 -1.93 19.58 27.39
C GLN A 128 -0.99 20.19 28.45
N GLU A 129 0.16 20.74 28.05
CA GLU A 129 1.02 21.60 28.89
C GLU A 129 0.76 23.10 28.62
#